data_AF-A0A380ECR0-F1
#
_entry.id   AF-A0A380ECR0-F1
#
_cell.length_a   1.000
_cell.length_b   1.000
_cell.length_c   1.000
_cell.angle_alpha   90.00
_cell.angle_beta   90.00
_cell.angle_gamma   90.00
#
_symmetry.space_group_name_H-M   'P 1'
#
loop_
_entity.id
_entity.type
_entity.pdbx_description
1 polymer ?
#
loop_
_entity_poly.entity_id
_entity_poly.type
_entity_poly.pdbx_seq_one_letter_code
_entity_poly.pdbx_strand_id
1 'polypeptide(L)'
;MRDTQIDNFKEIMSQKKYLILIIGGDNPHTKAQPLVNQFKLIFEFMNITNYRFLIGEGNKPFDILNDSQFIEELANINLALKKGDIYD
;
A
#
# COMPACT_ATOMS: atom_id res chain seq x y z
N MET A 1 10.93 -27.07 16.92
CA MET A 1 12.08 -26.16 16.73
C MET A 1 11.61 -25.04 15.83
N ARG A 2 11.91 -23.77 16.12
CA ARG A 2 11.60 -22.66 15.18
C ARG A 2 12.51 -22.80 13.96
N ASP A 3 11.96 -22.49 12.80
CA ASP A 3 12.71 -22.48 11.55
C ASP A 3 13.73 -21.34 11.59
N THR A 4 15.02 -21.68 11.54
CA THR A 4 16.14 -20.72 11.61
C THR A 4 16.20 -19.80 10.39
N GLN A 5 15.44 -20.09 9.32
CA GLN A 5 15.30 -19.18 8.18
C GLN A 5 14.41 -17.96 8.46
N ILE A 6 13.67 -17.97 9.58
CA ILE A 6 12.74 -16.89 9.98
C ILE A 6 13.40 -15.96 11.03
N ASP A 7 14.63 -16.24 11.43
CA ASP A 7 15.39 -15.35 12.29
C ASP A 7 15.50 -13.98 11.59
N ASN A 8 15.08 -12.93 12.30
CA ASN A 8 15.07 -11.53 11.85
C ASN A 8 14.04 -11.16 10.76
N PHE A 9 13.02 -12.00 10.48
CA PHE A 9 11.97 -11.66 9.51
C PHE A 9 11.32 -10.29 9.76
N LYS A 10 10.94 -10.01 11.03
CA LYS A 10 10.33 -8.74 11.41
C LYS A 10 11.26 -7.56 11.15
N GLU A 11 12.55 -7.71 11.44
CA GLU A 11 13.57 -6.68 11.18
C GLU A 11 13.72 -6.41 9.68
N ILE A 12 13.87 -7.47 8.87
CA ILE A 12 13.99 -7.37 7.41
C ILE A 12 12.76 -6.68 6.80
N MET A 13 11.57 -7.03 7.27
CA MET A 13 10.32 -6.44 6.77
C MET A 13 10.15 -4.98 7.22
N SER A 14 10.56 -4.63 8.44
CA SER A 14 10.49 -3.25 8.96
C SER A 14 11.25 -2.22 8.10
N GLN A 15 12.30 -2.66 7.42
CA GLN A 15 13.15 -1.80 6.56
C GLN A 15 12.59 -1.63 5.15
N LYS A 16 11.57 -2.40 4.76
CA LYS A 16 10.99 -2.31 3.41
C LYS A 16 10.04 -1.13 3.30
N LYS A 17 9.89 -0.67 2.06
CA LYS A 17 8.95 0.38 1.64
C LYS A 17 7.70 -0.29 1.06
N TYR A 18 6.51 0.05 1.55
CA TYR A 18 5.26 -0.61 1.16
C TYR A 18 4.32 0.35 0.43
N LEU A 19 3.87 -0.06 -0.76
CA LEU A 19 2.81 0.61 -1.50
C LEU A 19 1.61 -0.33 -1.59
N ILE A 20 0.47 0.08 -1.04
CA ILE A 20 -0.75 -0.72 -0.99
C ILE A 20 -1.76 -0.05 -1.91
N LEU A 21 -2.17 -0.77 -2.95
CA LEU A 21 -3.20 -0.33 -3.89
C LEU A 21 -4.50 -1.07 -3.56
N ILE A 22 -5.56 -0.33 -3.27
CA ILE A 22 -6.89 -0.86 -2.96
C ILE A 22 -7.84 -0.39 -4.05
N ILE A 23 -8.40 -1.32 -4.82
CA ILE A 23 -9.37 -1.02 -5.88
C ILE A 23 -10.69 -1.68 -5.51
N GLY A 24 -11.79 -0.93 -5.54
CA GLY A 24 -13.12 -1.46 -5.30
C GLY A 24 -14.18 -0.75 -6.13
N GLY A 25 -15.28 -1.44 -6.43
CA GLY A 25 -16.37 -0.90 -7.25
C GLY A 25 -17.53 -0.29 -6.46
N ASP A 26 -17.42 -0.18 -5.14
CA ASP A 26 -18.50 0.23 -4.26
C ASP A 26 -17.98 1.19 -3.18
N ASN A 27 -17.94 2.48 -3.51
CA ASN A 27 -17.46 3.57 -2.65
C ASN A 27 -16.19 3.19 -1.84
N PRO A 28 -15.09 2.82 -2.53
CA PRO A 28 -13.91 2.25 -1.91
C PRO A 28 -13.24 3.23 -0.94
N HIS A 29 -13.30 4.54 -1.19
CA HIS A 29 -12.73 5.57 -0.30
C HIS A 29 -13.34 5.54 1.12
N THR A 30 -14.59 5.10 1.25
CA THR A 30 -15.23 4.92 2.56
C THR A 30 -15.11 3.47 3.04
N LYS A 31 -15.45 2.51 2.17
CA LYS A 31 -15.59 1.10 2.55
C LYS A 31 -14.26 0.38 2.74
N ALA A 32 -13.15 0.91 2.24
CA ALA A 32 -11.81 0.35 2.47
C ALA A 32 -11.24 0.69 3.85
N GLN A 33 -11.84 1.62 4.61
CA GLN A 33 -11.25 2.07 5.88
C GLN A 33 -10.99 0.94 6.90
N PRO A 34 -11.86 -0.06 7.07
CA PRO A 34 -11.56 -1.22 7.93
C PRO A 34 -10.32 -1.99 7.48
N LEU A 35 -10.13 -2.15 6.16
CA LEU A 35 -8.95 -2.82 5.59
C LEU A 35 -7.68 -2.00 5.84
N VAL A 36 -7.74 -0.68 5.62
CA VAL A 36 -6.63 0.24 5.93
C VAL A 36 -6.26 0.15 7.41
N ASN A 37 -7.23 0.15 8.31
CA ASN A 37 -6.99 0.04 9.76
C ASN A 37 -6.35 -1.31 10.12
N GLN A 38 -6.79 -2.41 9.49
CA GLN A 38 -6.17 -3.72 9.68
C GLN A 38 -4.70 -3.71 9.26
N PHE A 39 -4.38 -3.14 8.09
CA PHE A 39 -2.99 -3.02 7.64
C PHE A 39 -2.15 -2.16 8.60
N LYS A 40 -2.70 -1.05 9.11
CA LYS A 40 -2.01 -0.21 10.10
C LYS A 40 -1.64 -1.00 11.36
N LEU A 41 -2.55 -1.83 11.88
CA LEU A 41 -2.26 -2.70 13.03
C LEU A 41 -1.17 -3.74 12.71
N ILE A 42 -1.18 -4.31 11.50
CA ILE A 42 -0.13 -5.22 11.05
C ILE A 42 1.22 -4.48 10.96
N PHE A 43 1.24 -3.28 10.38
CA PHE A 43 2.46 -2.49 10.22
C PHE A 43 3.01 -2.02 11.56
N GLU A 44 2.16 -1.63 12.49
CA GLU A 44 2.54 -1.35 13.88
C GLU A 44 3.17 -2.58 14.53
N PHE A 45 2.51 -3.75 14.44
CA PHE A 45 3.07 -4.99 14.96
C PHE A 45 4.42 -5.34 14.32
N MET A 46 4.63 -5.03 13.04
CA MET A 46 5.84 -5.33 12.29
C MET A 46 6.91 -4.23 12.38
N ASN A 47 6.67 -3.12 13.09
CA ASN A 47 7.53 -1.94 13.13
C ASN A 47 7.80 -1.32 11.74
N ILE A 48 6.83 -1.39 10.83
CA ILE A 48 6.89 -0.81 9.49
C ILE A 48 6.38 0.63 9.57
N THR A 49 7.24 1.60 9.28
CA THR A 49 6.89 3.03 9.27
C THR A 49 6.73 3.61 7.86
N ASN A 50 7.32 2.95 6.86
CA ASN A 50 7.39 3.43 5.47
C ASN A 50 6.33 2.75 4.61
N TYR A 51 5.10 3.25 4.67
CA TYR A 51 4.00 2.73 3.87
C TYR A 51 3.09 3.85 3.32
N ARG A 52 2.46 3.56 2.18
CA ARG A 52 1.48 4.43 1.53
C ARG A 52 0.29 3.60 1.03
N PHE A 53 -0.92 4.14 1.17
CA PHE A 53 -2.13 3.56 0.60
C PHE A 53 -2.60 4.44 -0.55
N LEU A 54 -2.97 3.82 -1.67
CA LEU A 54 -3.81 4.44 -2.68
C LEU A 54 -5.10 3.65 -2.76
N ILE A 55 -6.20 4.38 -2.85
CA ILE A 55 -7.53 3.81 -2.98
C ILE A 55 -8.11 4.37 -4.27
N GLY A 56 -8.61 3.50 -5.14
CA GLY A 56 -9.24 3.89 -6.39
C GLY A 56 -10.51 3.12 -6.65
N GLU A 57 -11.33 3.67 -7.54
CA GLU A 57 -12.65 3.14 -7.88
C GLU A 57 -12.64 2.44 -9.25
N GLY A 58 -13.06 1.18 -9.25
CA GLY A 58 -13.16 0.36 -10.45
C GLY A 58 -13.83 -0.97 -10.15
N ASN A 59 -14.78 -1.38 -11.02
CA ASN A 59 -15.59 -2.57 -10.80
C ASN A 59 -15.20 -3.70 -11.78
N LYS A 60 -15.09 -3.37 -13.07
CA LYS A 60 -14.69 -4.28 -14.13
C LYS A 60 -13.21 -4.12 -14.45
N PRO A 61 -12.59 -5.09 -15.16
CA PRO A 61 -11.25 -4.91 -15.69
C PRO A 61 -11.13 -3.60 -16.45
N PHE A 62 -10.05 -2.86 -16.20
CA PHE A 62 -9.74 -1.55 -16.80
C PHE A 62 -10.62 -0.36 -16.37
N ASP A 63 -11.68 -0.54 -15.59
CA ASP A 63 -12.50 0.59 -15.10
C ASP A 63 -11.69 1.61 -14.31
N ILE A 64 -10.70 1.13 -13.54
CA ILE A 64 -9.78 1.94 -12.75
C ILE A 64 -9.00 2.96 -13.61
N LEU A 65 -8.86 2.75 -14.91
CA LEU A 65 -8.22 3.72 -15.81
C LEU A 65 -9.05 4.99 -16.00
N ASN A 66 -10.35 4.94 -15.69
CA ASN A 66 -11.26 6.08 -15.73
C ASN A 66 -11.26 6.89 -14.42
N ASP A 67 -10.68 6.36 -13.35
CA ASP A 67 -10.45 7.09 -12.10
C ASP A 67 -9.24 8.01 -12.25
N SER A 68 -9.48 9.20 -12.79
CA SER A 68 -8.42 10.17 -13.09
C SER A 68 -7.63 10.57 -11.84
N GLN A 69 -8.29 10.66 -10.68
CA GLN A 69 -7.63 11.01 -9.42
C GLN A 69 -6.64 9.91 -9.00
N PHE A 70 -7.07 8.65 -9.02
CA PHE A 70 -6.19 7.53 -8.69
C PHE A 70 -5.02 7.40 -9.68
N ILE A 71 -5.29 7.54 -10.98
CA ILE A 71 -4.26 7.43 -12.02
C ILE A 71 -3.23 8.56 -11.90
N GLU A 72 -3.66 9.79 -11.62
CA GLU A 72 -2.75 10.91 -11.39
C GLU A 72 -1.89 10.69 -10.13
N GLU A 73 -2.50 10.29 -9.02
CA GLU A 73 -1.78 10.00 -7.78
C GLU A 73 -0.75 8.88 -7.99
N LEU A 74 -1.14 7.79 -8.67
CA LEU A 74 -0.26 6.67 -9.00
C LEU A 74 0.90 7.09 -9.91
N ALA A 75 0.64 7.95 -10.91
CA ALA A 75 1.67 8.48 -11.78
C ALA A 75 2.70 9.34 -11.01
N ASN A 76 2.22 10.19 -10.09
CA ASN A 76 3.08 10.99 -9.24
C ASN A 76 3.96 10.13 -8.33
N ILE A 77 3.39 9.08 -7.73
CA ILE A 77 4.16 8.12 -6.92
C ILE A 77 5.18 7.36 -7.78
N ASN A 78 4.81 6.94 -8.99
CA ASN A 78 5.74 6.25 -9.89
C ASN A 78 6.91 7.16 -10.31
N LEU A 79 6.65 8.45 -10.53
CA LEU A 79 7.71 9.43 -10.77
C LEU A 79 8.64 9.58 -9.57
N ALA A 80 8.09 9.70 -8.37
CA ALA A 80 8.89 9.82 -7.15
C ALA A 80 9.66 8.52 -6.83
N LEU A 81 9.08 7.34 -7.09
CA LEU A 81 9.76 6.03 -7.00
C LEU A 81 11.00 5.97 -7.89
N LYS A 82 10.89 6.44 -9.14
CA LYS A 82 11.99 6.45 -10.10
C LYS A 82 13.13 7.39 -9.70
N LYS A 83 12.83 8.41 -8.91
CA LYS A 83 13.83 9.37 -8.40
C LYS A 83 14.47 8.93 -7.09
N GLY A 84 13.79 8.09 -6.31
CA GLY A 84 14.21 7.65 -4.97
C GLY A 84 13.45 8.31 -3.82
N ASP A 85 12.64 9.33 -4.13
CA ASP A 85 12.27 10.43 -3.22
C ASP A 85 11.02 10.18 -2.35
N ILE A 86 10.42 8.98 -2.32
CA ILE A 86 9.11 8.79 -1.66
C ILE A 86 9.15 8.62 -0.13
N TYR A 87 10.34 8.51 0.48
CA TYR A 87 10.48 8.29 1.94
C TYR A 87 11.72 8.96 2.54
N ASP A 88 12.25 10.01 1.91
CA ASP A 88 13.32 10.84 2.49
C ASP A 88 12.74 11.87 3.48
#